data_AF-A0A372GJI6-F1
#
_entry.id   AF-A0A372GJI6-F1
#
_cell.length_a   1.000
_cell.length_b   1.000
_cell.length_c   1.000
_cell.angle_alpha   90.00
_cell.angle_beta   90.00
_cell.angle_gamma   90.00
#
_symmetry.space_group_name_H-M   'P 1'
#
loop_
_entity.id
_entity.type
_entity.pdbx_description
1 polymer ?
#
loop_
_entity_poly.entity_id
_entity_poly.type
_entity_poly.pdbx_seq_one_letter_code
_entity_poly.pdbx_strand_id
1 'polypeptide(L)' 'MYTQGKGTWFTAEYVIVRPGRYSVNFDYDNEPNFGFEIDPLTYANEMKYFPRDEEYIPTWLSQKINEAEE' A
#
# COMPACT_ATOMS: atom_id res chain seq x y z
N MET A 1 4.23 5.27 5.83
CA MET A 1 5.60 5.14 6.35
C MET A 1 6.35 4.25 5.39
N TYR A 2 7.34 4.85 4.74
CA TYR A 2 8.17 4.17 3.76
C TYR A 2 9.26 3.36 4.47
N THR A 3 9.53 2.17 3.97
CA THR A 3 10.70 1.36 4.34
C THR A 3 11.44 1.02 3.05
N GLN A 4 12.75 1.23 3.02
CA GLN A 4 13.56 0.93 1.83
C GLN A 4 13.43 -0.55 1.45
N GLY A 5 13.19 -0.83 0.16
CA GLY A 5 12.96 -2.17 -0.37
C GLY A 5 11.56 -2.71 -0.10
N LYS A 6 10.83 -2.25 0.92
CA LYS A 6 9.46 -2.70 1.21
C LYS A 6 8.36 -1.75 0.73
N GLY A 7 8.70 -0.49 0.44
CA GLY A 7 7.74 0.53 0.01
C GLY A 7 6.91 1.14 1.13
N THR A 8 5.73 1.64 0.80
CA THR A 8 4.80 2.29 1.74
C THR A 8 3.69 1.35 2.22
N TRP A 9 3.11 1.66 3.38
CA TRP A 9 1.86 1.01 3.78
C TRP A 9 0.68 1.61 3.02
N PHE A 10 -0.32 0.77 2.74
CA PHE A 10 -1.57 1.14 2.07
C PHE A 10 -2.66 1.53 3.06
N THR A 11 -2.78 0.80 4.17
CA THR A 11 -3.71 1.15 5.25
C THR A 11 -3.03 1.11 6.61
N ALA A 12 -3.63 1.81 7.57
CA ALA A 12 -3.22 1.76 8.96
C ALA A 12 -4.45 1.64 9.86
N GLU A 13 -4.43 0.69 10.79
CA GLU A 13 -5.45 0.55 11.83
C GLU A 13 -4.89 1.08 13.15
N TYR A 14 -5.60 2.02 13.77
CA TYR A 14 -5.22 2.63 15.05
C TYR A 14 -6.31 2.35 16.09
N VAL A 15 -5.98 1.53 17.10
CA VAL A 15 -6.91 1.15 18.17
C VAL A 15 -6.48 1.80 19.47
N ILE A 16 -7.41 2.48 20.15
CA ILE A 16 -7.18 3.16 21.44
C ILE A 16 -8.12 2.57 22.48
N VAL A 17 -7.54 2.02 23.57
CA VAL A 17 -8.28 1.43 24.69
C VAL A 17 -7.96 2.21 25.97
N ARG A 18 -9.00 2.64 26.69
CA ARG A 18 -8.84 3.34 27.98
C ARG A 18 -8.31 2.38 29.07
N PRO A 19 -7.51 2.86 30.05
CA PRO A 19 -6.89 4.18 30.12
C PRO A 19 -5.47 4.16 29.49
N GLY A 20 -5.35 4.47 28.20
CA GLY A 20 -4.07 4.83 27.58
C GLY A 20 -3.30 3.72 26.85
N ARG A 21 -3.90 2.55 26.60
CA ARG A 21 -3.31 1.56 25.69
C ARG A 21 -3.66 1.91 24.26
N TYR A 22 -2.71 1.79 23.35
CA TYR A 22 -2.96 1.90 21.91
C TYR A 22 -2.15 0.86 21.14
N SER A 23 -2.66 0.47 19.98
CA SER A 23 -1.94 -0.35 19.01
C SER A 23 -2.11 0.24 17.62
N VAL A 24 -1.07 0.10 16.80
CA VAL A 24 -1.08 0.53 15.41
C VAL A 24 -0.65 -0.65 14.56
N ASN A 25 -1.44 -0.98 13.55
CA ASN A 25 -1.10 -1.98 12.55
C ASN A 25 -0.98 -1.30 11.19
N PHE A 26 0.05 -1.63 10.42
CA PHE A 26 0.28 -1.09 9.09
C PHE A 26 0.20 -2.22 8.07
N ASP A 27 -0.68 -2.09 7.10
CA ASP A 27 -0.87 -3.06 6.04
C ASP A 27 -0.08 -2.65 4.81
N TYR A 28 0.81 -3.53 4.36
CA TYR A 28 1.65 -3.33 3.18
C TYR A 28 1.20 -4.19 2.00
N ASP A 29 0.23 -5.07 2.20
CA ASP A 29 0.03 -6.23 1.35
C ASP A 29 -1.38 -6.27 0.74
N ASN A 30 -2.41 -5.80 1.45
CA ASN A 30 -3.77 -5.85 0.94
C ASN A 30 -4.15 -4.60 0.14
N GLU A 31 -4.94 -4.80 -0.92
CA GLU A 31 -5.52 -3.71 -1.70
C GLU A 31 -6.48 -2.90 -0.82
N PRO A 32 -6.24 -1.59 -0.64
CA PRO A 32 -7.12 -0.76 0.14
C PRO A 32 -8.43 -0.51 -0.62
N ASN A 33 -9.54 -0.45 0.11
CA ASN A 33 -10.78 0.06 -0.46
C ASN A 33 -10.73 1.59 -0.49
N PHE A 34 -10.41 2.16 -1.65
CA PHE A 34 -10.36 3.60 -1.84
C PHE A 34 -11.74 4.28 -1.85
N GLY A 35 -12.81 3.54 -2.14
CA GLY A 35 -14.16 4.09 -2.30
C GLY A 35 -14.39 4.84 -3.62
N PHE A 36 -13.41 4.82 -4.54
CA PHE A 36 -13.48 5.37 -5.88
C PHE A 36 -12.46 4.67 -6.79
N GLU A 37 -12.62 4.81 -8.11
CA GLU A 37 -11.64 4.28 -9.06
C GLU A 37 -10.36 5.14 -9.05
N ILE A 38 -9.22 4.47 -8.92
CA ILE A 38 -7.90 5.09 -8.98
C ILE A 38 -7.41 5.06 -10.42
N ASP A 39 -6.87 6.19 -10.89
CA ASP A 39 -6.17 6.25 -12.18
C ASP A 39 -5.03 5.23 -12.17
N PRO A 40 -4.99 4.28 -13.13
CA PRO A 40 -3.94 3.26 -13.20
C PRO A 40 -2.50 3.82 -13.14
N LEU A 41 -2.27 5.03 -13.69
CA LEU A 41 -0.97 5.70 -13.63
C LEU A 41 -0.51 6.00 -12.19
N THR A 42 -1.45 6.11 -11.24
CA THR A 42 -1.17 6.32 -9.82
C THR A 42 -0.39 5.16 -9.22
N TYR A 43 -0.73 3.91 -9.59
CA TYR A 43 -0.03 2.72 -9.10
C TYR A 43 1.41 2.64 -9.63
N ALA A 44 1.61 2.95 -10.91
CA ALA A 44 2.95 3.01 -11.50
C ALA A 44 3.80 4.11 -10.85
N ASN A 45 3.20 5.27 -10.56
CA ASN A 45 3.86 6.35 -9.83
C ASN A 45 4.22 5.94 -8.39
N GLU A 46 3.38 5.19 -7.68
CA GLU A 46 3.71 4.69 -6.33
C GLU A 46 4.98 3.85 -6.36
N MET A 47 5.09 2.90 -7.29
CA MET A 47 6.29 2.08 -7.45
C MET A 47 7.53 2.88 -7.85
N LYS A 48 7.36 3.94 -8.65
CA LYS A 48 8.46 4.83 -9.04
C LYS A 48 9.01 5.65 -7.87
N TYR A 49 8.13 6.18 -7.02
CA TYR A 49 8.53 7.02 -5.89
C TYR A 49 8.89 6.23 -4.64
N PHE A 50 8.28 5.05 -4.46
CA PHE A 50 8.44 4.17 -3.31
C PHE A 50 8.74 2.75 -3.77
N PRO A 51 9.95 2.53 -4.31
CA PRO A 51 10.31 1.23 -4.89
C PRO A 51 10.23 0.11 -3.85
N ARG A 52 9.74 -1.03 -4.33
CA ARG A 52 9.62 -2.29 -3.60
C ARG A 52 10.50 -3.34 -4.29
N ASP A 53 11.17 -4.16 -3.51
CA ASP A 53 11.82 -5.38 -3.97
C ASP A 53 10.72 -6.36 -4.40
N GLU A 54 11.04 -7.27 -5.34
CA GLU A 54 10.04 -8.17 -5.94
C GLU A 54 9.24 -8.98 -4.91
N GLU A 55 9.86 -9.35 -3.79
CA GLU A 55 9.19 -10.10 -2.70
C GLU A 55 8.14 -9.28 -1.91
N TYR A 56 8.18 -7.95 -2.02
CA TYR A 56 7.26 -7.03 -1.33
C TYR A 56 6.27 -6.34 -2.28
N ILE A 57 6.22 -6.74 -3.56
CA ILE A 57 5.20 -6.28 -4.50
C ILE A 57 3.98 -7.20 -4.37
N PRO A 58 2.83 -6.71 -3.86
CA PRO A 58 1.64 -7.53 -3.80
C PRO A 58 1.12 -7.86 -5.20
N THR A 59 0.53 -9.04 -5.37
CA THR A 59 0.01 -9.50 -6.66
C THR A 59 -1.00 -8.52 -7.28
N TRP A 60 -1.89 -7.95 -6.47
CA TRP A 60 -2.89 -6.99 -6.95
C TRP A 60 -2.24 -5.71 -7.51
N LEU A 61 -1.15 -5.23 -6.89
CA LEU A 61 -0.47 -4.00 -7.33
C LEU A 61 0.20 -4.24 -8.69
N SER A 62 0.85 -5.39 -8.86
CA SER A 62 1.42 -5.78 -10.15
C SER A 62 0.35 -5.89 -11.24
N GLN A 63 -0.81 -6.48 -10.92
CA GLN A 63 -1.94 -6.56 -11.85
C GLN A 63 -2.43 -5.17 -12.27
N LYS A 64 -2.60 -4.25 -11.32
CA LYS A 64 -3.05 -2.87 -11.60
C LYS A 64 -2.07 -2.07 -12.46
N ILE A 65 -0.77 -2.31 -12.30
CA ILE A 65 0.26 -1.68 -13.13
C ILE A 65 0.23 -2.26 -14.55
N ASN A 66 0.12 -3.58 -14.69
CA ASN A 66 0.03 -4.20 -16.00
C ASN A 66 -1.23 -3.76 -16.76
N GLU A 67 -2.38 -3.65 -16.07
CA GLU A 67 -3.63 -3.08 -16.62
C GLU A 67 -3.47 -1.63 -17.10
N ALA A 68 -2.52 -0.87 -16.53
CA ALA A 68 -2.24 0.52 -16.94
C ALA A 68 -1.38 0.61 -18.22
N GLU A 69 -0.63 -0.44 -18.53
CA GLU A 69 0.30 -0.51 -19.66
C GLU A 69 -0.34 -1.09 -20.94
N GLU A 70 -1.51 -1.73 -20.82
CA GLU A 70 -2.35 -2.21 -21.93
C GLU A 70 -3.23 -1.10 -22.55
#